data_AF-A0AB74E5W4-F1
#
_entry.id   AF-A0AB74E5W4-F1
#
_cell.length_a   1.000
_cell.length_b   1.000
_cell.length_c   1.000
_cell.angle_alpha   90.00
_cell.angle_beta   90.00
_cell.angle_gamma   90.00
#
_symmetry.space_group_name_H-M   'P 1'
#
loop_
_entity.id
_entity.type
_entity.pdbx_description
1 polymer ?
#
loop_
_entity_poly.entity_id
_entity_poly.type
_entity_poly.pdbx_seq_one_letter_code
_entity_poly.pdbx_strand_id
1 'polypeptide(L)' 'MKDKILGVAKELFIKNGYNATTTGEIVKLSESSKGNLYYHFKTKENLFLEILNIE' A
#
# COMPACT_ATOMS: atom_id res chain seq x y z
N MET A 1 -7.69 7.11 6.31
CA MET A 1 -7.59 5.77 5.69
C MET A 1 -6.34 5.68 4.82
N LYS A 2 -6.11 6.65 3.93
CA LYS A 2 -4.88 6.81 3.14
C LYS A 2 -3.59 6.58 3.95
N ASP A 3 -3.39 7.31 5.05
CA ASP A 3 -2.17 7.21 5.87
C ASP A 3 -1.97 5.82 6.51
N LYS A 4 -3.07 5.15 6.88
CA LYS A 4 -3.03 3.79 7.44
C LYS A 4 -2.59 2.77 6.38
N ILE A 5 -3.08 2.92 5.15
CA ILE A 5 -2.65 2.09 4.02
C ILE A 5 -1.16 2.35 3.72
N LEU A 6 -0.72 3.62 3.70
CA LEU A 6 0.69 3.99 3.48
C LEU A 6 1.61 3.39 4.54
N GLY A 7 1.26 3.49 5.82
CA GLY A 7 2.05 2.93 6.92
C GLY A 7 2.23 1.43 6.81
N VAL A 8 1.11 0.69 6.65
CA VAL A 8 1.14 -0.78 6.50
C VAL A 8 1.89 -1.20 5.24
N ALA A 9 1.65 -0.52 4.11
CA ALA A 9 2.33 -0.82 2.85
C ALA A 9 3.85 -0.59 2.99
N LYS A 10 4.28 0.50 3.62
CA LYS A 10 5.69 0.79 3.87
C LYS A 10 6.34 -0.31 4.71
N GLU A 11 5.72 -0.73 5.80
CA GLU A 11 6.23 -1.82 6.65
C GLU A 11 6.36 -3.14 5.86
N LEU A 12 5.34 -3.51 5.11
CA LEU A 12 5.35 -4.74 4.32
C LEU A 12 6.38 -4.69 3.18
N PHE A 13 6.51 -3.57 2.48
CA PHE A 13 7.50 -3.40 1.42
C PHE A 13 8.92 -3.46 1.97
N ILE A 14 9.19 -2.87 3.14
CA ILE A 14 10.49 -2.98 3.82
C ILE A 14 10.79 -4.42 4.22
N LYS A 15 9.79 -5.13 4.78
CA LYS A 15 9.98 -6.48 5.32
C LYS A 15 10.11 -7.55 4.24
N ASN A 16 9.28 -7.47 3.20
CA ASN A 16 9.10 -8.56 2.22
C ASN A 16 9.61 -8.17 0.82
N GLY A 17 9.84 -6.89 0.54
CA GLY A 17 10.13 -6.37 -0.79
C GLY A 17 8.86 -6.17 -1.64
N TYR A 18 8.93 -5.26 -2.61
CA TYR A 18 7.78 -4.85 -3.44
C TYR A 18 7.08 -6.04 -4.12
N ASN A 19 7.82 -6.98 -4.70
CA ASN A 19 7.24 -8.09 -5.45
C ASN A 19 6.50 -9.11 -4.57
N ALA A 20 6.99 -9.34 -3.35
CA ALA A 20 6.37 -10.31 -2.43
C ALA A 20 5.18 -9.72 -1.65
N THR A 21 5.04 -8.40 -1.58
CA THR A 21 3.90 -7.75 -0.94
C THR A 21 2.69 -7.66 -1.88
N THR A 22 1.54 -8.15 -1.41
CA THR A 22 0.27 -8.07 -2.15
C THR A 22 -0.63 -6.94 -1.65
N THR A 23 -1.45 -6.35 -2.53
CA THR A 23 -2.47 -5.38 -2.11
C THR A 23 -3.52 -6.01 -1.20
N GLY A 24 -3.74 -7.33 -1.29
CA GLY A 24 -4.63 -8.07 -0.37
C GLY A 24 -4.14 -8.05 1.07
N GLU A 25 -2.85 -8.31 1.30
CA GLU A 25 -2.26 -8.24 2.64
C GLU A 25 -2.27 -6.83 3.21
N ILE A 26 -1.92 -5.83 2.38
CA ILE A 26 -1.96 -4.41 2.78
C ILE A 26 -3.36 -4.04 3.26
N VAL A 27 -4.39 -4.40 2.48
CA VAL A 27 -5.79 -4.08 2.81
C VAL A 27 -6.24 -4.79 4.09
N LYS A 28 -5.86 -6.06 4.26
CA LYS A 28 -6.18 -6.84 5.45
C LYS A 28 -5.58 -6.22 6.72
N LEU A 29 -4.29 -5.89 6.68
CA LEU A 29 -3.56 -5.37 7.84
C LEU A 29 -3.84 -3.88 8.12
N SER A 30 -4.25 -3.11 7.11
CA SER A 30 -4.73 -1.73 7.29
C SER A 30 -6.20 -1.66 7.72
N GLU A 31 -6.90 -2.78 7.88
CA GLU A 31 -8.35 -2.86 8.14
C GLU A 31 -9.14 -1.99 7.16
N SER A 32 -8.76 -2.05 5.88
CA SER A 32 -9.34 -1.27 4.81
C SER A 32 -10.09 -2.18 3.82
N SER A 33 -10.42 -1.64 2.64
CA SER A 33 -10.95 -2.42 1.51
C SER A 33 -10.11 -2.20 0.25
N LYS A 34 -10.18 -3.16 -0.69
CA LYS A 34 -9.52 -3.02 -2.00
C LYS A 34 -10.02 -1.78 -2.75
N GLY A 35 -11.33 -1.49 -2.65
CA GLY A 35 -11.92 -0.30 -3.26
C GLY A 35 -11.33 1.00 -2.70
N ASN A 36 -11.11 1.06 -1.38
CA ASN A 36 -10.49 2.24 -0.74
C ASN A 36 -9.02 2.41 -1.15
N LEU A 37 -8.25 1.32 -1.19
CA LEU A 37 -6.87 1.32 -1.69
C LEU A 37 -6.82 1.83 -3.15
N TYR A 38 -7.61 1.23 -4.05
CA TYR A 38 -7.58 1.64 -5.45
C TYR A 38 -8.21 3.01 -5.69
N TYR A 39 -9.09 3.50 -4.81
CA TYR A 39 -9.57 4.89 -4.86
C TYR A 39 -8.42 5.88 -4.66
N HIS A 40 -7.59 5.66 -3.63
CA HIS A 40 -6.47 6.54 -3.30
C HIS A 40 -5.28 6.39 -4.24
N PHE A 41 -4.85 5.16 -4.52
CA PHE A 41 -3.55 4.92 -5.15
C PHE A 41 -3.64 4.44 -6.60
N LYS A 42 -4.80 3.98 -7.08
CA LYS A 42 -5.01 3.40 -8.42
C LYS A 42 -4.28 2.08 -8.70
N THR A 43 -3.01 1.95 -8.33
CA THR A 43 -2.15 0.78 -8.55
C THR A 43 -1.27 0.49 -7.34
N LYS A 44 -0.67 -0.71 -7.27
CA LYS A 44 0.35 -1.03 -6.26
C LYS A 44 1.62 -0.21 -6.45
N GLU A 45 1.94 0.12 -7.70
CA GLU A 45 3.12 0.89 -8.08
C GLU A 45 3.00 2.34 -7.61
N ASN A 46 1.89 3.01 -7.86
CA ASN A 46 1.65 4.36 -7.37
C ASN A 46 1.68 4.42 -5.84
N LEU A 47 1.08 3.44 -5.15
CA LEU A 47 1.20 3.33 -3.69
C LEU A 47 2.68 3.25 -3.25
N PHE A 48 3.51 2.53 -3.97
CA PHE A 48 4.94 2.42 -3.69
C PHE A 48 5.68 3.72 -4.01
N LEU A 49 5.41 4.37 -5.13
CA LEU A 49 6.00 5.65 -5.53
C LEU A 49 5.64 6.77 -4.54
N GLU A 50 4.41 6.78 -4.05
CA GLU A 50 3.95 7.75 -3.05
C GLU A 50 4.72 7.58 -1.72
N ILE A 51 5.04 6.36 -1.31
CA ILE A 51 5.90 6.11 -0.13
C ILE A 51 7.31 6.68 -0.33
N LEU A 52 7.80 6.71 -1.56
CA LEU A 52 9.10 7.27 -1.91
C LEU A 52 9.07 8.80 -2.10
N ASN A 53 7.89 9.43 -2.04
CA ASN A 53 7.66 10.82 -2.42
C ASN A 53 8.15 11.15 -3.86
N ILE A 54 8.03 10.20 -4.79
CA ILE A 54 8.44 10.37 -6.21
C ILE A 54 7.20 10.65 -7.09
N GLU A 55 6.29 11.50 -6.61
CA GLU A 55 5.11 12.00 -7.36
C GLU A 55 5.08 13.52 -7.41
#